data_AF-A0AAN6ZU11-F1
#
_entry.id   AF-A0AAN6ZU11-F1
#
_cell.length_a   1.000
_cell.length_b   1.000
_cell.length_c   1.000
_cell.angle_alpha   90.00
_cell.angle_beta   90.00
_cell.angle_gamma   90.00
#
_symmetry.space_group_name_H-M   'P 1'
#
loop_
_entity.id
_entity.type
_entity.pdbx_description
1 polymer ?
#
loop_
_entity_poly.entity_id
_entity_poly.type
_entity_poly.pdbx_seq_one_letter_code
_entity_poly.pdbx_strand_id
1 'polypeptide(L)'
;MSILIGTTIPDNIASSDPYIINAFKLLDNARTNGDSILSRLAYIRLAHVFESLKKIVASDRRNGQLPARRSGYRNASIAIDIYIDAQEQAGTSREEVKKRNRVARRWRTLAGPSPIFVIIYSEAAEGLAYVRFFVIYTALY
;
A
#
# COMPACT_ATOMS: atom_id res chain seq x y z
N MET A 1 4.00 -7.06 -18.42
CA MET A 1 4.77 -7.32 -17.18
C MET A 1 3.82 -7.68 -16.07
N SER A 2 4.01 -8.80 -15.38
CA SER A 2 3.15 -9.20 -14.25
C SER A 2 3.36 -8.26 -13.06
N ILE A 3 2.27 -7.73 -12.49
CA ILE A 3 2.30 -6.87 -11.28
C ILE A 3 3.03 -7.52 -10.11
N LEU A 4 3.11 -8.86 -10.08
CA LEU A 4 3.77 -9.63 -9.03
C LEU A 4 5.29 -9.48 -9.09
N ILE A 5 5.87 -9.47 -10.29
CA ILE A 5 7.32 -9.41 -10.50
C ILE A 5 7.82 -7.97 -10.28
N GLY A 6 7.11 -6.98 -10.81
CA GLY A 6 7.51 -5.56 -10.72
C GLY A 6 7.32 -4.92 -9.33
N THR A 7 6.80 -5.65 -8.34
CA THR A 7 6.49 -5.11 -7.00
C THR A 7 7.08 -5.96 -5.87
N THR A 8 7.93 -6.93 -6.22
CA THR A 8 8.68 -7.71 -5.24
C THR A 8 9.94 -6.94 -4.86
N ILE A 9 9.92 -6.29 -3.70
CA ILE A 9 11.05 -5.50 -3.21
C ILE A 9 12.22 -6.44 -2.84
N PRO A 10 13.42 -6.24 -3.44
CA PRO A 10 14.63 -6.94 -3.01
C PRO A 10 15.05 -6.54 -1.59
N ASP A 11 15.65 -7.47 -0.85
CA ASP A 11 16.02 -7.25 0.55
C ASP A 11 17.29 -6.38 0.75
N ASN A 12 18.02 -6.08 -0.33
CA ASN A 12 19.33 -5.42 -0.32
C ASN A 12 19.33 -3.99 -0.90
N ILE A 13 18.18 -3.33 -0.97
CA ILE A 13 18.06 -1.95 -1.45
C ILE A 13 17.83 -0.97 -0.30
N ALA A 14 18.27 0.28 -0.49
CA ALA A 14 17.99 1.36 0.45
C ALA A 14 16.53 1.83 0.32
N SER A 15 15.98 2.45 1.37
CA SER A 15 14.62 3.00 1.33
C SER A 15 14.44 4.14 0.34
N SER A 16 15.53 4.79 -0.08
CA SER A 16 15.56 5.83 -1.12
C SER A 16 15.73 5.28 -2.54
N ASP A 17 15.82 3.95 -2.72
CA ASP A 17 16.04 3.36 -4.02
C ASP A 17 14.87 3.64 -4.99
N PRO A 18 15.14 4.11 -6.23
CA PRO A 18 14.10 4.40 -7.22
C PRO A 18 13.17 3.22 -7.53
N TYR A 19 13.61 1.98 -7.31
CA TYR A 19 12.77 0.79 -7.44
C TYR A 19 11.52 0.86 -6.57
N ILE A 20 11.62 1.39 -5.34
CA ILE A 20 10.49 1.50 -4.41
C ILE A 20 9.44 2.46 -4.97
N ILE A 21 9.89 3.61 -5.50
CA ILE A 21 9.01 4.60 -6.14
C ILE A 21 8.32 3.98 -7.36
N ASN A 22 9.06 3.29 -8.22
CA ASN A 22 8.50 2.64 -9.40
C ASN A 22 7.50 1.53 -9.05
N ALA A 23 7.77 0.74 -8.00
CA ALA A 23 6.84 -0.27 -7.50
C ALA A 23 5.51 0.37 -7.05
N PHE A 24 5.56 1.49 -6.33
CA PHE A 24 4.35 2.22 -5.95
C PHE A 24 3.56 2.76 -7.15
N LYS A 25 4.24 3.34 -8.14
CA LYS A 25 3.60 3.83 -9.37
C LYS A 25 2.90 2.72 -10.14
N LEU A 26 3.57 1.57 -10.31
CA LEU A 26 2.98 0.39 -10.95
C LEU A 26 1.72 -0.08 -10.23
N LEU A 27 1.73 -0.07 -8.90
CA LEU A 27 0.57 -0.48 -8.09
C LEU A 27 -0.58 0.51 -8.17
N ASP A 28 -0.31 1.82 -8.18
CA ASP A 28 -1.38 2.82 -8.33
C ASP A 28 -2.03 2.76 -9.71
N ASN A 29 -1.24 2.54 -10.77
CA ASN A 29 -1.78 2.33 -12.13
C ASN A 29 -2.64 1.06 -12.20
N ALA A 30 -2.17 -0.05 -11.62
CA ALA A 30 -2.95 -1.29 -11.58
C ALA A 30 -4.26 -1.14 -10.78
N ARG A 31 -4.24 -0.31 -9.74
CA ARG A 31 -5.41 -0.02 -8.89
C ARG A 31 -6.49 0.79 -9.60
N THR A 32 -6.10 1.73 -10.47
CA THR A 32 -7.01 2.65 -11.17
C THR A 32 -7.46 2.17 -12.56
N ASN A 33 -6.95 1.03 -13.03
CA ASN A 33 -7.21 0.47 -14.36
C ASN A 33 -8.65 -0.06 -14.60
N GLY A 34 -9.58 0.10 -13.65
CA GLY A 34 -10.98 -0.33 -13.80
C GLY A 34 -11.25 -1.84 -13.64
N ASP A 35 -10.24 -2.70 -13.75
CA ASP A 35 -10.35 -4.13 -13.44
C ASP A 35 -10.37 -4.37 -11.92
N SER A 36 -11.50 -4.88 -11.41
CA SER A 36 -11.71 -5.12 -9.98
C SER A 36 -10.77 -6.18 -9.40
N ILE A 37 -10.45 -7.24 -10.15
CA ILE A 37 -9.52 -8.28 -9.70
C ILE A 37 -8.11 -7.70 -9.63
N LEU A 38 -7.69 -7.00 -10.69
CA LEU A 38 -6.38 -6.37 -10.74
C LEU A 38 -6.21 -5.33 -9.62
N SER A 39 -7.26 -4.55 -9.34
CA SER A 39 -7.26 -3.56 -8.27
C SER A 39 -7.11 -4.21 -6.88
N ARG A 40 -7.82 -5.32 -6.62
CA ARG A 40 -7.67 -6.10 -5.38
C ARG A 40 -6.27 -6.67 -5.23
N LEU A 41 -5.71 -7.26 -6.29
CA LEU A 41 -4.35 -7.78 -6.28
C LEU A 41 -3.31 -6.67 -6.07
N ALA A 42 -3.51 -5.50 -6.66
CA ALA A 42 -2.67 -4.33 -6.45
C ALA A 42 -2.71 -3.89 -4.98
N TYR A 43 -3.88 -3.86 -4.34
CA TYR A 43 -3.98 -3.56 -2.91
C TYR A 43 -3.28 -4.60 -2.03
N ILE A 44 -3.40 -5.90 -2.32
CA ILE A 44 -2.68 -6.95 -1.59
C ILE A 44 -1.17 -6.71 -1.70
N ARG A 45 -0.68 -6.47 -2.92
CA ARG A 45 0.74 -6.20 -3.18
C ARG A 45 1.22 -4.91 -2.53
N LEU A 46 0.40 -3.86 -2.51
CA LEU A 46 0.68 -2.62 -1.79
C LEU A 46 0.93 -2.87 -0.31
N ALA A 47 0.16 -3.75 0.34
CA ALA A 47 0.38 -4.11 1.73
C ALA A 47 1.73 -4.82 1.95
N HIS A 48 2.15 -5.68 1.02
CA HIS A 48 3.47 -6.33 1.08
C HIS A 48 4.61 -5.32 0.88
N VAL A 49 4.51 -4.46 -0.12
CA VAL A 49 5.47 -3.38 -0.39
C VAL A 49 5.67 -2.50 0.85
N PHE A 50 4.57 -2.07 1.49
CA PHE A 50 4.63 -1.29 2.72
C PHE A 50 5.33 -2.03 3.87
N GLU A 51 5.16 -3.34 3.99
CA GLU A 51 5.84 -4.13 5.02
C GLU A 51 7.33 -4.28 4.77
N SER A 52 7.73 -4.61 3.53
CA SER A 52 9.14 -4.66 3.15
C SER A 52 9.81 -3.30 3.34
N LEU A 53 9.17 -2.22 2.88
CA LEU A 53 9.71 -0.86 3.04
C LEU A 53 9.89 -0.49 4.51
N LYS A 54 8.95 -0.82 5.40
CA LYS A 54 9.12 -0.57 6.85
C LYS A 54 10.31 -1.32 7.43
N LYS A 55 10.62 -2.53 6.95
CA LYS A 55 11.80 -3.31 7.36
C LYS A 55 13.08 -2.68 6.84
N ILE A 56 13.11 -2.27 5.57
CA ILE A 56 14.25 -1.56 4.96
C ILE A 56 14.52 -0.26 5.72
N VAL A 57 13.52 0.59 5.92
CA VAL A 57 13.64 1.83 6.72
C VAL A 57 14.15 1.54 8.14
N ALA A 58 13.75 0.41 8.75
CA ALA A 58 14.29 0.00 10.04
C ALA A 58 15.77 -0.40 9.96
N SER A 59 16.17 -1.05 8.88
CA SER A 59 17.56 -1.40 8.57
C SER A 59 18.41 -0.16 8.37
N ASP A 60 18.01 0.72 7.45
CA ASP A 60 18.68 1.98 7.14
C ASP A 60 18.88 2.82 8.40
N ARG A 61 17.86 2.87 9.27
CA ARG A 61 18.00 3.56 10.57
C ARG A 61 19.05 2.93 11.46
N ARG A 62 19.04 1.62 11.63
CA ARG A 62 20.02 0.92 12.48
C ARG A 62 21.45 1.15 11.98
N ASN A 63 21.60 1.34 10.67
CA ASN A 63 22.89 1.59 10.02
C ASN A 63 23.26 3.10 9.98
N GLY A 64 22.48 3.98 10.62
CA GLY A 64 22.75 5.42 10.63
C GLY A 64 22.50 6.15 9.31
N GLN A 65 21.82 5.51 8.36
CA GLN A 65 21.55 6.05 7.01
C GLN A 65 20.32 6.98 6.97
N LEU A 66 19.64 7.17 8.10
CA LEU A 66 18.50 8.08 8.24
C LEU A 66 18.79 9.16 9.29
N PRO A 67 18.32 10.40 9.09
CA PRO A 67 18.55 11.50 10.02
C PRO A 67 17.94 11.24 11.39
N ALA A 68 18.46 11.95 12.39
CA ALA A 68 18.01 11.87 13.78
C ALA A 68 16.51 12.14 13.91
N ARG A 69 15.89 11.45 14.87
CA ARG A 69 14.43 11.35 14.99
C ARG A 69 13.79 12.68 15.39
N ARG A 70 12.80 13.14 14.61
CA ARG A 70 11.77 14.07 15.11
C ARG A 70 10.78 13.27 15.98
N SER A 71 10.38 13.81 17.13
CA SER A 71 9.42 13.15 18.02
C SER A 71 8.15 12.73 17.26
N GLY A 72 7.65 11.52 17.49
CA GLY A 72 6.50 10.96 16.77
C GLY A 72 6.75 10.42 15.35
N TYR A 73 7.91 10.71 14.73
CA TYR A 73 8.24 10.23 13.39
C TYR A 73 8.82 8.80 13.43
N ARG A 74 8.05 7.81 12.96
CA ARG A 74 8.37 6.36 13.00
C ARG A 74 8.59 5.81 11.58
N ASN A 75 9.04 4.54 11.47
CA ASN A 75 9.22 3.85 10.16
C ASN A 75 7.98 3.94 9.27
N ALA A 76 6.79 3.80 9.86
CA ALA A 76 5.55 3.90 9.11
C ALA A 76 5.30 5.30 8.56
N SER A 77 5.75 6.35 9.25
CA SER A 77 5.64 7.73 8.74
C SER A 77 6.53 7.93 7.52
N ILE A 78 7.79 7.47 7.58
CA ILE A 78 8.74 7.54 6.47
C ILE A 78 8.22 6.76 5.26
N ALA A 79 7.73 5.53 5.47
CA ALA A 79 7.16 4.73 4.40
C ALA A 79 5.93 5.41 3.75
N ILE A 80 5.12 6.14 4.53
CA ILE A 80 4.02 6.94 4.01
C ILE A 80 4.54 8.12 3.18
N ASP A 81 5.58 8.81 3.66
CA ASP A 81 6.17 9.95 2.93
C ASP A 81 6.74 9.51 1.59
N ILE A 82 7.51 8.42 1.56
CA ILE A 82 8.02 7.83 0.30
C ILE A 82 6.87 7.48 -0.65
N TYR A 83 5.76 6.95 -0.14
CA TYR A 83 4.61 6.63 -0.99
C TYR A 83 3.89 7.88 -1.49
N ILE A 84 3.84 8.96 -0.71
CA ILE A 84 3.32 10.27 -1.15
C ILE A 84 4.20 10.82 -2.27
N ASP A 85 5.53 10.77 -2.10
CA ASP A 85 6.50 11.25 -3.09
C ASP A 85 6.42 10.44 -4.40
N ALA A 86 5.99 9.18 -4.33
CA ALA A 86 5.76 8.33 -5.49
C ALA A 86 4.46 8.65 -6.26
N GLN A 87 3.57 9.50 -5.72
CA GLN A 87 2.31 9.83 -6.37
C GLN A 87 2.52 10.78 -7.55
N GLU A 88 2.03 10.38 -8.73
CA GLU A 88 2.08 11.23 -9.92
C GLU A 88 1.05 12.37 -9.87
N GLN A 89 -0.05 12.17 -9.13
CA GLN A 89 -1.03 13.23 -8.90
C GLN A 89 -0.55 14.20 -7.82
N ALA A 90 -0.18 15.40 -8.27
CA ALA A 90 0.08 16.53 -7.41
C ALA A 90 -1.10 16.73 -6.43
N GLY A 91 -0.79 16.82 -5.13
CA GLY A 91 -1.79 17.05 -4.08
C GLY A 91 -2.41 15.79 -3.47
N THR A 92 -1.88 14.58 -3.73
CA THR A 92 -2.32 13.39 -2.98
C THR A 92 -2.04 13.59 -1.48
N SER A 93 -3.11 13.66 -0.68
CA SER A 93 -2.99 13.95 0.74
C SER A 93 -2.46 12.75 1.54
N ARG A 94 -1.87 13.06 2.70
CA ARG A 94 -1.44 12.03 3.66
C ARG A 94 -2.62 11.18 4.14
N GLU A 95 -3.80 11.77 4.29
CA GLU A 95 -5.03 11.07 4.66
C GLU A 95 -5.42 10.04 3.62
N GLU A 96 -5.32 10.39 2.33
CA GLU A 96 -5.66 9.51 1.22
C GLU A 96 -4.69 8.33 1.14
N VAL A 97 -3.38 8.58 1.25
CA VAL A 97 -2.38 7.51 1.35
C VAL A 97 -2.65 6.59 2.54
N LYS A 98 -2.97 7.14 3.72
CA LYS A 98 -3.34 6.34 4.90
C LYS A 98 -4.58 5.50 4.64
N LYS A 99 -5.58 6.03 3.94
CA LYS A 99 -6.80 5.30 3.54
C LYS A 99 -6.44 4.14 2.60
N ARG A 100 -5.62 4.37 1.58
CA ARG A 100 -5.15 3.32 0.66
C ARG A 100 -4.40 2.22 1.39
N ASN A 101 -3.49 2.57 2.29
CA ASN A 101 -2.77 1.59 3.12
C ASN A 101 -3.72 0.79 4.04
N ARG A 102 -4.75 1.42 4.62
CA ARG A 102 -5.76 0.70 5.41
C ARG A 102 -6.55 -0.30 4.56
N VAL A 103 -6.97 0.10 3.36
CA VAL A 103 -7.68 -0.78 2.42
C VAL A 103 -6.77 -1.93 1.97
N ALA A 104 -5.51 -1.65 1.64
CA ALA A 104 -4.50 -2.65 1.32
C ALA A 104 -4.36 -3.72 2.41
N ARG A 105 -4.26 -3.29 3.68
CA ARG A 105 -4.16 -4.20 4.82
C ARG A 105 -5.41 -5.07 4.97
N ARG A 106 -6.61 -4.52 4.76
CA ARG A 106 -7.85 -5.29 4.81
C ARG A 106 -7.91 -6.34 3.70
N TRP A 107 -7.60 -5.96 2.46
CA TRP A 107 -7.54 -6.90 1.35
C TRP A 107 -6.54 -8.02 1.59
N ARG A 108 -5.38 -7.71 2.16
CA ARG A 108 -4.41 -8.73 2.55
C ARG A 108 -4.94 -9.65 3.65
N THR A 109 -5.61 -9.13 4.67
CA THR A 109 -6.24 -9.96 5.70
C THR A 109 -7.29 -10.88 5.10
N LEU A 110 -8.12 -10.37 4.19
CA LEU A 110 -9.16 -11.16 3.51
C LEU A 110 -8.59 -12.23 2.57
N ALA A 111 -7.47 -11.95 1.92
CA ALA A 111 -6.75 -12.94 1.11
C ALA A 111 -6.15 -14.07 1.96
N GLY A 112 -5.82 -13.78 3.22
CA GLY A 112 -5.18 -14.77 4.10
C GLY A 112 -3.91 -15.36 3.43
N PRO A 113 -3.76 -16.70 3.37
CA PRO A 113 -2.59 -17.32 2.78
C PRO A 113 -2.60 -17.32 1.24
N SER A 114 -3.75 -17.08 0.58
CA SER A 114 -3.87 -17.16 -0.88
C SER A 114 -4.72 -16.04 -1.47
N PRO A 115 -4.18 -15.22 -2.41
CA PRO A 115 -4.93 -14.16 -3.09
C PRO A 115 -6.19 -14.64 -3.81
N ILE A 116 -6.27 -15.94 -4.13
CA ILE A 116 -7.42 -16.57 -4.81
C ILE A 116 -8.71 -16.41 -3.99
N PHE A 117 -8.65 -16.40 -2.65
CA PHE A 117 -9.86 -16.25 -1.83
C PHE A 117 -10.58 -14.92 -2.09
N VAL A 118 -9.83 -13.85 -2.36
CA VAL A 118 -10.38 -12.52 -2.67
C VAL A 118 -10.94 -12.44 -4.10
N ILE A 119 -10.52 -13.34 -4.99
CA ILE A 119 -11.06 -13.47 -6.34
C ILE A 119 -12.41 -14.21 -6.29
N ILE A 120 -12.50 -15.28 -5.50
CA ILE A 120 -13.69 -16.14 -5.42
C ILE A 120 -14.82 -15.47 -4.62
N TYR A 121 -14.51 -14.81 -3.50
CA TYR A 121 -15.51 -14.20 -2.60
C TYR A 121 -15.62 -12.68 -2.79
N SER A 122 -15.68 -12.24 -4.05
CA SER A 122 -15.50 -10.84 -4.45
C SER A 122 -16.45 -9.85 -3.77
N GLU A 123 -17.76 -10.13 -3.74
CA GLU A 123 -18.78 -9.21 -3.23
C GLU A 123 -18.71 -9.02 -1.70
N ALA A 124 -18.68 -10.12 -0.94
CA ALA A 124 -18.54 -10.06 0.51
C ALA A 124 -17.21 -9.42 0.94
N ALA A 125 -16.14 -9.70 0.20
CA ALA A 125 -14.82 -9.15 0.48
C ALA A 125 -14.74 -7.64 0.19
N GLU A 126 -15.42 -7.14 -0.85
CA GLU A 126 -15.52 -5.70 -1.11
C GLU A 126 -16.19 -4.95 0.04
N GLY A 127 -17.33 -5.47 0.51
CA GLY A 127 -18.03 -4.93 1.67
C GLY A 127 -17.06 -4.75 2.84
N LEU A 128 -16.34 -5.82 3.22
CA LEU A 128 -15.39 -5.84 4.34
C LEU A 128 -14.14 -4.97 4.12
N ALA A 129 -13.62 -4.90 2.89
CA ALA A 129 -12.48 -4.06 2.56
C ALA A 129 -12.84 -2.57 2.69
N TYR A 130 -14.04 -2.18 2.25
CA TYR A 130 -14.45 -0.78 2.14
C TYR A 130 -15.39 -0.27 3.24
N VAL A 131 -15.81 -1.07 4.25
CA VAL A 131 -16.82 -0.79 5.32
C VAL A 131 -16.89 0.65 5.89
N ARG A 132 -15.84 1.47 5.77
CA ARG A 132 -15.98 2.92 6.05
C ARG A 132 -16.78 3.72 5.00
N PHE A 133 -17.16 3.14 3.86
CA PHE A 133 -17.99 3.78 2.84
C PHE A 133 -19.49 3.57 3.07
N PHE A 134 -19.90 2.48 3.74
CA PHE A 134 -21.34 2.14 3.85
C PHE A 134 -22.05 2.86 5.01
N VAL A 135 -21.32 3.39 6.00
CA VAL A 135 -21.92 3.97 7.22
C VAL A 135 -22.28 5.46 7.06
N ILE A 136 -22.13 6.06 5.86
CA ILE A 136 -22.51 7.48 5.63
C ILE A 136 -23.69 7.65 4.66
N TYR A 137 -24.09 6.62 3.90
CA TYR A 137 -25.23 6.74 2.96
C TYR A 137 -26.58 6.30 3.52
N THR A 138 -26.65 5.78 4.75
CA THR A 138 -27.92 5.35 5.38
C THR A 138 -28.45 6.32 6.44
N ALA A 139 -27.91 7.54 6.52
CA ALA A 139 -28.37 8.58 7.46
C ALA A 139 -29.05 9.78 6.78
N LEU A 140 -29.49 9.65 5.53
CA LEU A 140 -30.29 10.64 4.81
C LEU A 140 -31.36 9.94 3.96
N TYR A 141 -32.35 9.33 4.61
CA TYR A 141 -33.72 9.15 4.12
C TYR A 141 -34.66 9.05 5.32
#